data_AF-A0A141RCI3-F1
#
_entry.id   AF-A0A141RCI3-F1
#
_cell.length_a   1.000
_cell.length_b   1.000
_cell.length_c   1.000
_cell.angle_alpha   90.00
_cell.angle_beta   90.00
_cell.angle_gamma   90.00
#
_symmetry.space_group_name_H-M   'P 1'
#
loop_
_entity.id
_entity.type
_entity.pdbx_description
1 polymer ?
#
loop_
_entity_poly.entity_id
_entity_poly.type
_entity_poly.pdbx_seq_one_letter_code
_entity_poly.pdbx_strand_id
1 'polypeptide(L)'
;ASHVQEKTLQQGIELAQSRYWRIGDMYQGLGWEMLNWPLKADSIINGSDSKVALAALPAVEVNPPAPAVKASWVHKTGSTGGFGSYVAFVPEKNLGIVMLANKSYPNPAR
;
A
#
# COMPACT_ATOMS: atom_id res chain seq x y z
N ALA A 1 11.30 0.78 -10.32
CA ALA A 1 11.21 1.82 -11.36
C ALA A 1 12.35 1.75 -12.41
N SER A 2 13.34 0.85 -12.26
CA SER A 2 14.49 0.74 -13.17
C SER A 2 14.18 0.40 -14.63
N HIS A 3 12.96 -0.08 -14.93
CA HIS A 3 12.51 -0.37 -16.30
C HIS A 3 11.74 0.80 -16.94
N VAL A 4 11.55 1.92 -16.21
CA VAL A 4 10.89 3.12 -16.73
C VAL A 4 11.95 4.04 -17.32
N GLN A 5 11.82 4.36 -18.60
CA GLN A 5 12.81 5.18 -19.34
C GLN A 5 12.67 6.68 -19.06
N GLU A 6 11.45 7.14 -18.78
CA GLU A 6 11.17 8.54 -18.55
C GLU A 6 11.51 8.92 -17.10
N LYS A 7 12.42 9.89 -16.92
CA LYS A 7 12.99 10.23 -15.61
C LYS A 7 11.96 10.84 -14.67
N THR A 8 11.05 11.67 -15.17
CA THR A 8 10.05 12.34 -14.31
C THR A 8 9.02 11.34 -13.77
N LEU A 9 8.67 10.32 -14.55
CA LEU A 9 7.80 9.23 -14.15
C LEU A 9 8.51 8.30 -13.17
N GLN A 10 9.80 8.01 -13.39
CA GLN A 10 10.61 7.28 -12.41
C GLN A 10 10.57 7.99 -11.05
N GLN A 11 10.82 9.30 -11.03
CA GLN A 11 10.76 10.12 -9.82
C GLN A 11 9.35 10.12 -9.22
N GLY A 12 8.30 10.26 -10.04
CA GLY A 12 6.91 10.21 -9.56
C GLY A 12 6.56 8.88 -8.88
N ILE A 13 7.02 7.75 -9.42
CA ILE A 13 6.81 6.42 -8.84
C ILE A 13 7.56 6.29 -7.49
N GLU A 14 8.76 6.83 -7.39
CA GLU A 14 9.55 6.83 -6.16
C GLU A 14 8.94 7.76 -5.09
N LEU A 15 8.44 8.93 -5.48
CA LEU A 15 7.72 9.86 -4.61
C LEU A 15 6.42 9.26 -4.08
N ALA A 16 5.67 8.55 -4.93
CA ALA A 16 4.43 7.89 -4.50
C ALA A 16 4.67 6.84 -3.39
N GLN A 17 5.87 6.26 -3.34
CA GLN A 17 6.30 5.28 -2.34
C GLN A 17 7.08 5.90 -1.18
N SER A 18 7.21 7.22 -1.13
CA SER A 18 7.78 7.90 0.04
C SER A 18 6.81 7.83 1.22
N ARG A 19 7.35 7.78 2.44
CA ARG A 19 6.60 7.60 3.68
C ARG A 19 6.47 8.96 4.37
N TYR A 20 5.26 9.51 4.35
CA TYR A 20 4.98 10.84 4.89
C TYR A 20 4.36 10.78 6.29
N TRP A 21 3.50 9.79 6.53
CA TRP A 21 2.87 9.57 7.83
C TRP A 21 2.92 8.10 8.23
N ARG A 22 2.81 7.84 9.52
CA ARG A 22 2.70 6.51 10.10
C ARG A 22 1.44 6.41 10.95
N ILE A 23 0.67 5.34 10.75
CA ILE A 23 -0.53 4.98 11.50
C ILE A 23 -0.35 3.55 11.98
N GLY A 24 -0.10 3.35 13.28
CA GLY A 24 0.32 2.04 13.79
C GLY A 24 1.57 1.54 13.06
N ASP A 25 1.49 0.40 12.37
CA ASP A 25 2.58 -0.16 11.57
C ASP A 25 2.55 0.20 10.08
N MET A 26 1.48 0.86 9.64
CA MET A 26 1.31 1.29 8.26
C MET A 26 1.96 2.65 8.03
N TYR A 27 2.69 2.77 6.92
CA TYR A 27 3.18 4.03 6.38
C TYR A 27 2.31 4.49 5.22
N GLN A 28 1.94 5.77 5.24
CA GLN A 28 1.13 6.40 4.20
C GLN A 28 2.03 7.10 3.18
N GLY A 29 1.88 6.70 1.92
CA GLY A 29 2.47 7.38 0.76
C GLY A 29 1.43 8.14 -0.05
N LEU A 30 1.76 8.51 -1.28
CA LEU A 30 0.79 9.12 -2.19
C LEU A 30 0.01 8.01 -2.89
N GLY A 31 -1.21 7.76 -2.42
CA GLY A 31 -2.04 6.64 -2.86
C GLY A 31 -1.67 5.33 -2.18
N TRP A 32 -0.40 4.93 -2.17
CA TRP A 32 0.05 3.66 -1.60
C TRP A 32 0.02 3.61 -0.08
N GLU A 33 -0.34 2.44 0.46
CA GLU A 33 -0.16 2.03 1.85
C GLU A 33 1.00 1.03 1.91
N MET A 34 1.84 1.14 2.95
CA MET A 34 3.08 0.36 3.04
C MET A 34 3.30 -0.20 4.44
N LEU A 35 3.70 -1.47 4.53
CA LEU A 35 4.22 -2.08 5.76
C LEU A 35 5.67 -2.55 5.53
N ASN A 36 6.45 -2.65 6.61
CA ASN A 36 7.77 -3.26 6.51
C ASN A 36 7.65 -4.75 6.15
N TRP A 37 8.53 -5.23 5.28
CA TRP A 37 8.64 -6.64 4.92
C TRP A 37 9.82 -7.29 5.67
N PRO A 38 9.71 -8.56 6.14
CA PRO A 38 8.52 -9.41 6.13
C PRO A 38 7.52 -9.01 7.22
N LEU A 39 6.25 -9.36 7.00
CA LEU A 39 5.17 -9.14 7.97
C LEU A 39 4.31 -10.40 8.13
N LYS A 40 3.48 -10.43 9.18
CA LYS A 40 2.49 -11.48 9.38
C LYS A 40 1.22 -11.15 8.59
N ALA A 41 0.61 -12.13 7.93
CA ALA A 41 -0.61 -11.92 7.14
C ALA A 41 -1.73 -11.24 7.95
N ASP A 42 -1.88 -11.62 9.23
CA ASP A 42 -2.86 -11.04 10.15
C ASP A 42 -2.73 -9.51 10.29
N SER A 43 -1.52 -8.96 10.15
CA SER A 43 -1.29 -7.51 10.21
C SER A 43 -1.95 -6.78 9.05
N ILE A 44 -2.05 -7.38 7.86
CA ILE A 44 -2.76 -6.78 6.70
C ILE A 44 -4.26 -6.94 6.87
N ILE A 45 -4.71 -8.14 7.25
CA ILE A 45 -6.13 -8.48 7.32
C ILE A 45 -6.83 -7.57 8.34
N ASN A 46 -6.23 -7.39 9.52
CA ASN A 46 -6.77 -6.55 10.58
C ASN A 46 -6.72 -5.05 10.22
N GLY A 47 -5.72 -4.62 9.44
CA GLY A 47 -5.62 -3.24 8.95
C GLY A 47 -6.59 -2.90 7.81
N SER A 48 -7.11 -3.92 7.11
CA SER A 48 -7.97 -3.76 5.93
C SER A 48 -9.48 -3.78 6.25
N ASP A 49 -9.84 -3.88 7.54
CA ASP A 49 -11.24 -3.85 8.00
C ASP A 49 -11.86 -2.45 7.77
N SER A 50 -13.07 -2.43 7.22
CA SER A 50 -13.86 -1.22 6.97
C SER A 50 -14.00 -0.33 8.21
N LYS A 51 -14.03 -0.92 9.42
CA LYS A 51 -14.12 -0.19 10.68
C LYS A 51 -12.85 0.62 10.97
N VAL A 52 -11.69 0.11 10.56
CA VAL A 52 -10.40 0.81 10.65
C VAL A 52 -10.33 1.90 9.59
N ALA A 53 -10.78 1.61 8.36
CA ALA A 53 -10.78 2.58 7.26
C ALA A 53 -11.70 3.81 7.50
N LEU A 54 -12.78 3.64 8.26
CA LEU A 54 -13.73 4.73 8.57
C LEU A 54 -13.44 5.45 9.90
N ALA A 55 -12.50 4.94 10.70
CA ALA A 55 -12.15 5.56 11.97
C ALA A 55 -11.07 6.64 11.80
N ALA A 56 -11.16 7.70 12.58
CA ALA A 56 -10.03 8.61 12.76
C ALA A 56 -8.95 7.89 13.58
N LEU A 57 -7.76 7.74 13.01
CA LEU A 57 -6.62 7.09 13.66
C LEU A 57 -5.50 8.11 13.91
N PRO A 58 -4.76 8.01 15.02
CA PRO A 58 -3.64 8.90 15.27
C PRO A 58 -2.55 8.67 14.22
N ALA A 59 -2.18 9.75 13.53
CA ALA A 59 -1.10 9.76 12.54
C ALA A 59 0.13 10.48 13.12
N VAL A 60 1.30 9.89 12.92
CA VAL A 60 2.59 10.49 13.27
C VAL A 60 3.28 10.90 11.98
N GLU A 61 3.69 12.16 11.89
CA GLU A 61 4.45 12.67 10.76
C GLU A 61 5.85 12.04 10.69
N VAL A 62 6.30 11.72 9.48
CA VAL A 62 7.67 11.30 9.20
C VAL A 62 8.37 12.49 8.54
N ASN A 63 9.20 13.21 9.31
CA ASN A 63 9.88 14.43 8.86
C ASN A 63 11.41 14.32 9.09
N PRO A 64 12.25 14.40 8.04
CA PRO A 64 11.86 14.48 6.62
C PRO A 64 11.16 13.18 6.15
N PRO A 65 10.32 13.24 5.08
CA PRO A 65 9.70 12.05 4.54
C PRO A 65 10.74 10.97 4.22
N ALA A 66 10.51 9.75 4.68
CA ALA A 66 11.44 8.68 4.39
C ALA A 66 11.26 8.24 2.92
N PRO A 67 12.35 8.01 2.16
CA PRO A 67 12.26 7.59 0.77
C PRO A 67 11.67 6.18 0.64
N ALA A 68 11.39 5.76 -0.59
CA ALA A 68 10.92 4.42 -0.89
C ALA A 68 11.87 3.34 -0.32
N VAL A 69 11.35 2.47 0.54
CA VAL A 69 12.09 1.37 1.16
C VAL A 69 11.82 0.08 0.40
N LYS A 70 12.86 -0.59 -0.12
CA LYS A 70 12.67 -1.80 -0.95
C LYS A 70 12.09 -2.99 -0.18
N ALA A 71 12.42 -3.11 1.12
CA ALA A 71 11.85 -4.09 2.04
C ALA A 71 10.46 -3.62 2.55
N SER A 72 9.52 -3.42 1.63
CA SER A 72 8.15 -3.02 1.94
C SER A 72 7.13 -3.90 1.24
N TRP A 73 6.04 -4.21 1.92
CA TRP A 73 4.79 -4.61 1.30
C TRP A 73 4.04 -3.35 0.91
N VAL A 74 3.97 -3.07 -0.38
CA VAL A 74 3.27 -1.90 -0.93
C VAL A 74 1.94 -2.38 -1.50
N HIS A 75 0.81 -1.82 -1.06
CA HIS A 75 -0.49 -2.33 -1.48
C HIS A 75 -1.60 -1.28 -1.55
N LYS A 76 -2.67 -1.65 -2.25
CA LYS A 76 -3.93 -0.91 -2.25
C LYS A 76 -5.14 -1.79 -2.55
N THR A 77 -6.22 -1.54 -1.84
CA THR A 77 -7.57 -2.06 -2.14
C THR A 77 -8.41 -1.02 -2.89
N GLY A 78 -9.31 -1.48 -3.75
CA GLY A 78 -10.31 -0.66 -4.42
C GLY A 78 -11.65 -1.40 -4.52
N SER A 79 -12.76 -0.67 -4.57
CA SER A 79 -14.09 -1.26 -4.74
C SER A 79 -15.07 -0.27 -5.38
N THR A 80 -15.99 -0.79 -6.18
CA THR A 80 -17.19 -0.10 -6.68
C THR A 80 -18.40 -0.98 -6.40
N GLY A 81 -19.60 -0.54 -6.81
CA GLY A 81 -20.84 -1.31 -6.58
C GLY A 81 -20.84 -2.72 -7.19
N GLY A 82 -20.01 -2.98 -8.21
CA GLY A 82 -19.92 -4.27 -8.89
C GLY A 82 -18.52 -4.89 -8.93
N PHE A 83 -17.49 -4.23 -8.39
CA PHE A 83 -16.11 -4.68 -8.56
C PHE A 83 -15.30 -4.57 -7.28
N GLY A 84 -14.33 -5.49 -7.14
CA GLY A 84 -13.30 -5.45 -6.11
C GLY A 84 -11.92 -5.57 -6.75
N SER A 85 -10.96 -4.78 -6.28
CA SER A 85 -9.57 -4.85 -6.71
C SER A 85 -8.62 -4.89 -5.53
N TYR A 86 -7.50 -5.56 -5.73
CA TYR A 86 -6.35 -5.54 -4.84
C TYR A 86 -5.06 -5.59 -5.65
N VAL A 87 -4.11 -4.72 -5.30
CA VAL A 87 -2.76 -4.73 -5.85
C VAL A 87 -1.79 -4.75 -4.68
N ALA A 88 -0.79 -5.62 -4.75
CA ALA A 88 0.31 -5.62 -3.80
C ALA A 88 1.63 -6.04 -4.43
N PHE A 89 2.75 -5.53 -3.93
CA PHE A 89 4.08 -5.90 -4.41
C PHE A 89 5.15 -5.70 -3.34
N VAL A 90 6.27 -6.40 -3.51
CA VAL A 90 7.48 -6.29 -2.68
C VAL A 90 8.67 -5.92 -3.57
N PRO A 91 9.14 -4.66 -3.56
CA PRO A 91 10.16 -4.19 -4.49
C PRO A 91 11.47 -5.00 -4.45
N GLU A 92 11.96 -5.35 -3.26
CA GLU A 92 13.21 -6.15 -3.13
C GLU A 92 13.09 -7.58 -3.65
N LYS A 93 11.88 -8.12 -3.77
CA LYS A 93 11.63 -9.47 -4.29
C LYS A 93 11.31 -9.48 -5.78
N ASN A 94 11.18 -8.31 -6.40
CA ASN A 94 10.67 -8.16 -7.77
C ASN A 94 9.36 -8.97 -7.98
N LEU A 95 8.46 -8.91 -6.99
CA LEU A 95 7.24 -9.70 -6.93
C LEU A 95 6.03 -8.77 -6.80
N GLY A 96 4.98 -9.03 -7.58
CA GLY A 96 3.71 -8.32 -7.48
C GLY A 96 2.53 -9.24 -7.79
N ILE A 97 1.39 -8.93 -7.17
CA ILE A 97 0.11 -9.60 -7.38
C ILE A 97 -0.96 -8.56 -7.72
N VAL A 98 -1.89 -8.96 -8.58
CA VAL A 98 -3.07 -8.19 -8.94
C VAL A 98 -4.27 -9.12 -8.88
N MET A 99 -5.29 -8.72 -8.13
CA MET A 99 -6.56 -9.43 -8.02
C MET A 99 -7.68 -8.50 -8.46
N LEU A 100 -8.49 -8.96 -9.41
CA LEU A 100 -9.65 -8.25 -9.93
C LEU A 100 -10.86 -9.18 -9.89
N ALA A 101 -11.98 -8.70 -9.36
CA ALA A 101 -13.23 -9.44 -9.32
C ALA A 101 -14.40 -8.58 -9.78
N ASN A 102 -15.36 -9.21 -10.45
CA ASN A 102 -16.65 -8.66 -10.88
C ASN A 102 -17.74 -8.80 -9.79
N LYS A 103 -17.31 -8.83 -8.53
CA LYS A 103 -18.15 -8.71 -7.35
C LYS A 103 -17.33 -8.04 -6.25
N SER A 104 -17.93 -7.13 -5.51
CA SER A 104 -17.30 -6.60 -4.30
C SER A 104 -17.46 -7.62 -3.17
N TYR A 105 -16.38 -8.32 -2.83
CA TYR A 105 -16.31 -9.20 -1.67
C TYR A 105 -15.46 -8.53 -0.56
N PRO A 106 -15.70 -8.85 0.72
CA PRO A 106 -15.06 -8.17 1.84
C PRO A 106 -13.53 -8.20 1.73
N ASN A 107 -12.84 -7.10 2.07
CA ASN A 107 -11.38 -7.03 2.06
C ASN A 107 -10.70 -8.17 2.86
N PRO A 108 -11.22 -8.60 4.02
CA PRO A 108 -10.62 -9.73 4.76
C PRO A 108 -10.71 -11.09 4.05
N ALA A 109 -11.58 -11.21 3.04
CA ALA A 109 -11.74 -12.42 2.23
C ALA A 109 -10.95 -12.36 0.90
N ARG A 110 -10.17 -11.28 0.69
CA ARG A 110 -9.27 -11.06 -0.45
C ARG A 110 -7.90 -11.66 -0.20
#